data_AF-A0ABD3VBC8-F1
#
_entry.id   AF-A0ABD3VBC8-F1
#
_cell.length_a   1.000
_cell.length_b   1.000
_cell.length_c   1.000
_cell.angle_alpha   90.00
_cell.angle_beta   90.00
_cell.angle_gamma   90.00
#
_symmetry.space_group_name_H-M   'P 1'
#
loop_
_entity.id
_entity.type
_entity.pdbx_description
1 polymer ?
#
loop_
_entity_poly.entity_id
_entity_poly.type
_entity_poly.pdbx_seq_one_letter_code
_entity_poly.pdbx_strand_id
1 'polypeptide(L)'
;MTRLLFIAFLGFALADNLCKNSLFLEWKREPTDCSVFYMCVGDTAMKYTCPDGKIADVKGKACVSKGSIPNICTELGSDRTASDQTLESTSTCKIGDSASHRGSCAKFLECTRVENGSLLMQERECPYPLLYDVVSGKCVNYQHVMCENRPEPKDPCEYEANQCKNAMCIPCNVRYPSCNNLPDGKNPWIGKEWSPFYVVCHQSRTTLQAQCPHRDTSYQIFNPYSRECVDFYLNNRAN
;
A
#
# COMPACT_ATOMS: atom_id res chain seq x y z
N MET A 1 66.24 -2.65 19.46
CA MET A 1 65.18 -1.64 19.63
C MET A 1 64.40 -1.55 18.32
N THR A 2 63.28 -2.26 18.21
CA THR A 2 62.31 -2.01 17.14
C THR A 2 60.95 -2.52 17.63
N ARG A 3 60.12 -1.59 18.12
CA ARG A 3 58.76 -1.89 18.58
C ARG A 3 57.89 -2.16 17.34
N LEU A 4 57.35 -3.38 17.22
CA LEU A 4 56.22 -3.64 16.32
C LEU A 4 54.99 -2.90 16.87
N LEU A 5 54.55 -1.87 16.16
CA LEU A 5 53.27 -1.21 16.39
C LEU A 5 52.17 -2.05 15.74
N PHE A 6 51.37 -2.72 16.56
CA PHE A 6 50.04 -3.19 16.18
C PHE A 6 49.15 -1.96 15.97
N ILE A 7 48.93 -1.57 14.71
CA ILE A 7 47.89 -0.60 14.37
C ILE A 7 46.57 -1.34 14.38
N ALA A 8 45.90 -1.33 15.54
CA ALA A 8 44.48 -1.62 15.61
C ALA A 8 43.74 -0.47 14.90
N PHE A 9 43.26 -0.72 13.67
CA PHE A 9 42.29 0.16 13.04
C PHE A 9 40.97 0.03 13.81
N LEU A 10 40.84 0.84 14.87
CA LEU A 10 39.58 1.19 15.48
C LEU A 10 38.78 1.96 14.41
N GLY A 11 37.91 1.25 13.71
CA GLY A 11 36.88 1.86 12.87
C GLY A 11 35.90 2.61 13.76
N PHE A 12 36.21 3.87 14.04
CA PHE A 12 35.31 4.80 14.71
C PHE A 12 35.27 6.12 13.94
N ALA A 13 34.06 6.68 13.91
CA ALA A 13 33.69 8.03 13.50
C ALA A 13 33.37 8.27 12.01
N LEU A 14 32.18 7.78 11.59
CA LEU A 14 31.35 8.49 10.59
C LEU A 14 30.11 9.16 11.23
N ALA A 15 29.85 8.95 12.53
CA ALA A 15 28.62 9.41 13.20
C ALA A 15 28.71 10.82 13.84
N ASP A 16 29.92 11.39 13.98
CA ASP A 16 30.15 12.56 14.87
C ASP A 16 29.62 13.91 14.34
N ASN A 17 29.04 13.97 13.15
CA ASN A 17 28.50 15.21 12.58
C ASN A 17 27.07 15.10 12.04
N LEU A 18 26.34 14.01 12.30
CA LEU A 18 25.08 13.76 11.60
C LEU A 18 23.98 14.78 11.93
N CYS A 19 23.75 15.09 13.21
CA CYS A 19 22.69 16.02 13.66
C CYS A 19 23.20 17.43 13.99
N LYS A 20 24.47 17.75 13.66
CA LYS A 20 25.07 19.04 14.01
C LYS A 20 24.33 20.20 13.33
N ASN A 21 23.92 21.21 14.10
CA ASN A 21 23.13 22.39 13.69
C ASN A 21 21.67 22.10 13.29
N SER A 22 21.08 20.96 13.66
CA SER A 22 19.64 20.72 13.44
C SER A 22 18.81 21.56 14.42
N LEU A 23 18.34 22.73 13.99
CA LEU A 23 17.62 23.70 14.83
C LEU A 23 16.20 23.22 15.26
N PHE A 24 15.63 22.27 14.51
CA PHE A 24 14.28 21.71 14.70
C PHE A 24 14.32 20.18 14.58
N LEU A 25 13.17 19.53 14.79
CA LEU A 25 13.03 18.10 14.57
C LEU A 25 13.26 17.75 13.10
N GLU A 26 14.31 16.97 12.85
CA GLU A 26 14.72 16.54 11.50
C GLU A 26 14.97 15.03 11.51
N TRP A 27 14.70 14.36 10.39
CA TRP A 27 15.02 12.95 10.23
C TRP A 27 16.16 12.81 9.22
N LYS A 28 17.21 12.08 9.59
CA LYS A 28 18.41 11.86 8.75
C LYS A 28 18.66 10.38 8.57
N ARG A 29 19.10 9.97 7.38
CA ARG A 29 19.48 8.57 7.12
C ARG A 29 20.92 8.30 7.54
N GLU A 30 21.22 7.04 7.85
CA GLU A 30 22.61 6.55 7.85
C GLU A 30 23.11 6.40 6.41
N PRO A 31 24.23 7.02 6.02
CA PRO A 31 24.75 6.92 4.65
C PRO A 31 25.16 5.51 4.22
N THR A 32 25.56 4.66 5.16
CA THR A 32 26.14 3.33 4.90
C THR A 32 25.19 2.16 5.14
N ASP A 33 24.12 2.38 5.92
CA ASP A 33 23.16 1.36 6.30
C ASP A 33 21.73 1.88 6.12
N CYS A 34 21.10 1.44 5.04
CA CYS A 34 19.74 1.82 4.67
C CYS A 34 18.63 1.29 5.59
N SER A 35 18.96 0.38 6.50
CA SER A 35 18.04 -0.02 7.56
C SER A 35 18.05 0.99 8.71
N VAL A 36 18.99 1.93 8.75
CA VAL A 36 19.19 2.86 9.86
C VAL A 36 18.80 4.29 9.50
N PHE A 37 18.09 4.94 10.41
CA PHE A 37 17.76 6.36 10.35
C PHE A 37 17.80 6.98 11.75
N TYR A 38 17.87 8.30 11.80
CA TYR A 38 18.04 9.07 13.03
C TYR A 38 16.98 10.16 13.12
N MET A 39 16.40 10.32 14.31
CA MET A 39 15.65 11.53 14.66
C MET A 39 16.62 12.50 15.33
N CYS A 40 16.84 13.65 14.70
CA CYS A 40 17.61 14.75 15.25
C CYS A 40 16.67 15.68 16.02
N VAL A 41 16.99 15.95 17.28
CA VAL A 41 16.33 16.98 18.11
C VAL A 41 17.43 17.88 18.67
N GLY A 42 17.60 19.08 18.11
CA GLY A 42 18.83 19.84 18.35
C GLY A 42 20.04 19.08 17.78
N ASP A 43 21.15 19.10 18.51
CA ASP A 43 22.35 18.32 18.17
C ASP A 43 22.28 16.84 18.62
N THR A 44 21.16 16.40 19.19
CA THR A 44 21.01 15.03 19.69
C THR A 44 20.43 14.11 18.63
N ALA A 45 21.09 12.97 18.39
CA ALA A 45 20.65 11.93 17.45
C ALA A 45 20.04 10.73 18.18
N MET A 46 18.80 10.38 17.87
CA MET A 46 18.18 9.11 18.27
C MET A 46 18.19 8.13 17.11
N LYS A 47 18.91 7.01 17.23
CA LYS A 47 19.06 5.98 16.20
C LYS A 47 17.86 5.02 16.19
N TYR A 48 17.39 4.68 14.99
CA TYR A 48 16.37 3.69 14.72
C TYR A 48 16.85 2.72 13.64
N THR A 49 16.55 1.43 13.82
CA THR A 49 16.87 0.37 12.87
C THR A 49 15.60 -0.35 12.44
N CYS A 50 15.40 -0.48 11.14
CA CYS A 50 14.26 -1.18 10.56
C CYS A 50 14.41 -2.70 10.73
N PRO A 51 13.28 -3.43 10.82
CA PRO A 51 13.28 -4.90 10.81
C PRO A 51 13.91 -5.47 9.55
N ASP A 52 14.34 -6.73 9.61
CA ASP A 52 15.00 -7.42 8.51
C ASP A 52 14.24 -7.30 7.19
N GLY A 53 14.95 -6.96 6.12
CA GLY A 53 14.40 -6.80 4.77
C GLY A 53 13.66 -5.47 4.52
N LYS A 54 13.58 -4.57 5.50
CA LYS A 54 13.00 -3.22 5.35
C LYS A 54 14.08 -2.13 5.31
N ILE A 55 13.76 -1.03 4.64
CA ILE A 55 14.60 0.17 4.53
C ILE A 55 13.85 1.37 5.12
N ALA A 56 14.58 2.37 5.60
CA ALA A 56 13.99 3.57 6.16
C ALA A 56 13.54 4.54 5.05
N ASP A 57 12.23 4.83 4.98
CA ASP A 57 11.71 6.01 4.30
C ASP A 57 11.72 7.19 5.27
N VAL A 58 12.79 7.99 5.20
CA VAL A 58 12.98 9.16 6.04
C VAL A 58 11.91 10.23 5.81
N LYS A 59 11.38 10.33 4.58
CA LYS A 59 10.35 11.33 4.23
C LYS A 59 8.97 10.90 4.74
N GLY A 60 8.64 9.62 4.56
CA GLY A 60 7.41 8.99 5.06
C GLY A 60 7.45 8.60 6.54
N LYS A 61 8.62 8.67 7.18
CA LYS A 61 8.87 8.32 8.59
C LYS A 61 8.47 6.87 8.92
N ALA A 62 8.78 5.94 8.02
CA ALA A 62 8.35 4.55 8.12
C ALA A 62 9.42 3.57 7.59
N CYS A 63 9.36 2.32 8.04
CA CYS A 63 10.13 1.22 7.46
C CYS A 63 9.34 0.57 6.33
N VAL A 64 9.85 0.69 5.11
CA VAL A 64 9.22 0.19 3.89
C VAL A 64 9.99 -1.00 3.33
N SER A 65 9.38 -1.80 2.48
CA SER A 65 10.05 -2.96 1.87
C SER A 65 11.18 -2.49 0.94
N LYS A 66 12.32 -3.19 0.97
CA LYS A 66 13.44 -2.93 0.05
C LYS A 66 12.95 -2.99 -1.41
N GLY A 67 13.00 -1.87 -2.14
CA GLY A 67 12.52 -1.76 -3.52
C GLY A 67 11.30 -0.85 -3.73
N SER A 68 10.62 -0.37 -2.69
CA SER A 68 9.53 0.62 -2.82
C SER A 68 10.07 2.02 -3.14
N ILE A 69 9.37 2.79 -3.97
CA ILE A 69 9.63 4.23 -4.14
C ILE A 69 9.22 4.91 -2.81
N PRO A 70 10.11 5.67 -2.14
CA PRO A 70 11.37 6.22 -2.62
C PRO A 70 12.58 5.29 -2.40
N ASN A 71 13.14 4.73 -3.49
CA ASN A 71 14.40 3.98 -3.48
C ASN A 71 15.59 4.96 -3.38
N ILE A 72 15.76 5.65 -2.24
CA ILE A 72 16.90 6.57 -1.99
C ILE A 72 18.00 5.83 -1.21
N CYS A 73 18.25 4.59 -1.61
CA CYS A 73 19.27 3.71 -1.04
C CYS A 73 20.23 3.15 -2.08
N THR A 74 19.96 3.39 -3.35
CA THR A 74 20.87 3.13 -4.45
C THR A 74 21.25 4.49 -5.01
N GLU A 75 22.49 4.92 -4.75
CA GLU A 75 23.33 5.86 -5.53
C GLU A 75 24.53 6.23 -4.63
N LEU A 76 25.37 5.25 -4.33
CA LEU A 76 26.77 5.48 -3.98
C LEU A 76 27.59 4.48 -4.79
N GLY A 77 28.05 4.92 -5.97
CA GLY A 77 29.04 4.18 -6.77
C GLY A 77 28.48 3.38 -7.93
N SER A 78 27.88 4.04 -8.93
CA SER A 78 28.01 3.57 -10.31
C SER A 78 27.96 4.76 -11.25
N ASP A 79 29.03 4.86 -12.03
CA ASP A 79 29.25 5.68 -13.20
C ASP A 79 27.95 6.04 -13.95
N ARG A 80 27.65 7.35 -14.01
CA ARG A 80 26.48 7.88 -14.72
C ARG A 80 26.77 7.94 -16.21
N THR A 81 26.61 6.81 -16.87
CA THR A 81 26.16 6.73 -18.26
C THR A 81 24.85 5.94 -18.34
N ALA A 82 23.86 6.27 -17.52
CA ALA A 82 22.44 5.90 -17.70
C ALA A 82 21.55 6.49 -16.58
N SER A 83 21.37 7.81 -16.53
CA SER A 83 20.11 8.48 -16.13
C SER A 83 20.36 9.99 -15.97
N ASP A 84 20.64 10.66 -17.08
CA ASP A 84 20.01 11.96 -17.25
C ASP A 84 18.68 11.71 -17.96
N GLN A 85 17.70 11.32 -17.17
CA GLN A 85 16.33 11.73 -17.44
C GLN A 85 15.92 12.54 -16.22
N THR A 86 16.52 13.72 -16.12
CA THR A 86 15.66 14.90 -16.06
C THR A 86 14.52 14.66 -17.06
N LEU A 87 13.33 14.36 -16.55
CA LEU A 87 12.12 14.53 -17.34
C LEU A 87 11.91 16.04 -17.48
N GLU A 88 12.84 16.71 -18.17
CA GLU A 88 12.48 17.82 -19.01
C GLU A 88 11.55 17.23 -20.07
N SER A 89 10.27 17.21 -19.74
CA SER A 89 9.26 17.91 -20.53
C SER A 89 9.49 17.94 -22.04
N THR A 90 9.63 16.78 -22.68
CA THR A 90 9.29 16.59 -24.10
C THR A 90 8.84 15.14 -24.39
N SER A 91 8.26 14.44 -23.42
CA SER A 91 7.38 13.31 -23.75
C SER A 91 6.01 13.87 -24.11
N THR A 92 5.82 14.25 -25.36
CA THR A 92 4.48 14.51 -25.91
C THR A 92 3.74 13.17 -25.92
N CYS A 93 3.10 12.82 -24.80
CA CYS A 93 2.18 11.69 -24.79
C CYS A 93 1.02 12.02 -25.73
N LYS A 94 0.46 11.00 -26.39
CA LYS A 94 -0.70 11.15 -27.27
C LYS A 94 -1.96 10.75 -26.51
N ILE A 95 -3.07 11.41 -26.82
CA ILE A 95 -4.37 11.02 -26.26
C ILE A 95 -4.61 9.54 -26.59
N GLY A 96 -4.91 8.75 -25.56
CA GLY A 96 -5.09 7.30 -25.68
C GLY A 96 -3.84 6.48 -25.31
N ASP A 97 -2.67 7.11 -25.16
CA ASP A 97 -1.51 6.45 -24.58
C ASP A 97 -1.83 6.08 -23.12
N SER A 98 -1.55 4.84 -22.75
CA SER A 98 -1.63 4.37 -21.38
C SER A 98 -0.42 3.51 -21.03
N ALA A 99 -0.01 3.57 -19.77
CA ALA A 99 1.15 2.86 -19.27
C ALA A 99 0.88 2.27 -17.89
N SER A 100 1.53 1.15 -17.58
CA SER A 100 1.39 0.51 -16.27
C SER A 100 2.00 1.37 -15.15
N HIS A 101 1.39 1.32 -13.97
CA HIS A 101 1.97 1.92 -12.77
C HIS A 101 2.87 0.90 -12.04
N ARG A 102 4.11 1.29 -11.70
CA ARG A 102 5.06 0.37 -11.05
C ARG A 102 4.67 0.01 -9.62
N GLY A 103 4.03 0.93 -8.90
CA GLY A 103 3.71 0.76 -7.48
C GLY A 103 2.39 0.04 -7.18
N SER A 104 1.57 -0.26 -8.19
CA SER A 104 0.28 -0.96 -7.98
C SER A 104 -0.24 -1.56 -9.28
N CYS A 105 -0.67 -2.81 -9.22
CA CYS A 105 -1.27 -3.52 -10.34
C CYS A 105 -2.68 -2.98 -10.70
N ALA A 106 -3.32 -2.26 -9.77
CA ALA A 106 -4.60 -1.60 -10.01
C ALA A 106 -4.46 -0.19 -10.62
N LYS A 107 -3.25 0.37 -10.67
CA LYS A 107 -3.00 1.72 -11.16
C LYS A 107 -2.37 1.75 -12.55
N PHE A 108 -2.63 2.82 -13.27
CA PHE A 108 -2.06 3.09 -14.59
C PHE A 108 -1.94 4.59 -14.83
N LEU A 109 -1.12 4.96 -15.81
CA LEU A 109 -1.01 6.31 -16.32
C LEU A 109 -1.83 6.43 -17.60
N GLU A 110 -2.61 7.49 -17.72
CA GLU A 110 -3.43 7.80 -18.89
C GLU A 110 -3.09 9.20 -19.39
N CYS A 111 -2.71 9.31 -20.66
CA CYS A 111 -2.45 10.60 -21.28
C CYS A 111 -3.76 11.32 -21.58
N THR A 112 -3.97 12.44 -20.90
CA THR A 112 -5.20 13.24 -21.03
C THR A 112 -4.88 14.71 -21.26
N ARG A 113 -5.80 15.42 -21.90
CA ARG A 113 -5.71 16.87 -22.07
C ARG A 113 -6.17 17.54 -20.78
N VAL A 114 -5.28 18.32 -20.18
CA VAL A 114 -5.58 19.15 -19.01
C VAL A 114 -6.12 20.53 -19.46
N GLU A 115 -6.70 21.29 -18.53
CA GLU A 115 -7.46 22.51 -18.81
C GLU A 115 -6.68 23.57 -19.61
N ASN A 116 -5.36 23.66 -19.40
CA ASN A 116 -4.49 24.59 -20.13
C ASN A 116 -4.19 24.15 -21.59
N GLY A 117 -4.86 23.10 -22.07
CA GLY A 117 -4.68 22.54 -23.41
C GLY A 117 -3.46 21.64 -23.57
N SER A 118 -2.61 21.50 -22.54
CA SER A 118 -1.44 20.61 -22.55
C SER A 118 -1.85 19.16 -22.36
N LEU A 119 -0.98 18.23 -22.77
CA LEU A 119 -1.15 16.80 -22.53
C LEU A 119 -0.29 16.38 -21.34
N LEU A 120 -0.88 15.64 -20.40
CA LEU A 120 -0.22 15.14 -19.20
C LEU A 120 -0.56 13.67 -18.97
N MET A 121 0.43 12.88 -18.58
CA MET A 121 0.21 11.55 -18.02
C MET A 121 -0.38 11.69 -16.61
N GLN A 122 -1.65 11.33 -16.46
CA GLN A 122 -2.34 11.35 -15.18
C GLN A 122 -2.46 9.94 -14.61
N GLU A 123 -2.23 9.80 -13.31
CA GLU A 123 -2.47 8.54 -12.61
C GLU A 123 -3.97 8.26 -12.49
N ARG A 124 -4.33 7.01 -12.75
CA ARG A 124 -5.69 6.47 -12.68
C ARG A 124 -5.64 5.16 -11.92
N GLU A 125 -6.75 4.83 -11.28
CA GLU A 125 -6.92 3.59 -10.52
C GLU A 125 -8.14 2.85 -11.05
N CYS A 126 -8.01 1.55 -11.28
CA CYS A 126 -9.11 0.70 -11.66
C CYS A 126 -10.13 0.60 -10.52
N PRO A 127 -11.44 0.51 -10.82
CA PRO A 127 -12.44 0.22 -9.80
C PRO A 127 -12.17 -1.14 -9.16
N TYR A 128 -12.21 -1.25 -7.84
CA TYR A 128 -12.11 -2.53 -7.15
C TYR A 128 -13.23 -3.50 -7.62
N PRO A 129 -12.96 -4.80 -7.86
CA PRO A 129 -11.69 -5.51 -7.72
C PRO A 129 -10.90 -5.64 -9.04
N LEU A 130 -11.13 -4.76 -10.01
CA LEU A 130 -10.45 -4.81 -11.32
C LEU A 130 -8.98 -4.39 -11.20
N LEU A 131 -8.17 -4.94 -12.11
CA LEU A 131 -6.75 -4.64 -12.24
C LEU A 131 -6.45 -4.14 -13.66
N TYR A 132 -5.38 -3.35 -13.81
CA TYR A 132 -4.97 -2.84 -15.11
C TYR A 132 -4.18 -3.91 -15.87
N ASP A 133 -4.73 -4.31 -17.02
CA ASP A 133 -4.10 -5.21 -17.96
C ASP A 133 -3.31 -4.42 -19.02
N VAL A 134 -2.01 -4.67 -19.07
CA VAL A 134 -1.07 -3.95 -19.94
C VAL A 134 -1.24 -4.33 -21.42
N VAL A 135 -1.79 -5.51 -21.70
CA VAL A 135 -1.97 -6.01 -23.07
C VAL A 135 -3.18 -5.35 -23.73
N SER A 136 -4.31 -5.32 -23.02
CA SER A 136 -5.54 -4.68 -23.51
C SER A 136 -5.60 -3.18 -23.24
N GLY A 137 -4.74 -2.66 -22.36
CA GLY A 137 -4.74 -1.26 -21.93
C GLY A 137 -6.00 -0.87 -21.14
N LYS A 138 -6.63 -1.82 -20.45
CA LYS A 138 -7.93 -1.65 -19.79
C LYS A 138 -7.94 -2.24 -18.39
N CYS A 139 -8.89 -1.76 -17.59
CA CYS A 139 -9.25 -2.41 -16.32
C CYS A 139 -10.09 -3.64 -16.62
N VAL A 140 -9.58 -4.82 -16.25
CA VAL A 140 -10.26 -6.10 -16.44
C VAL A 140 -10.32 -6.88 -15.13
N ASN A 141 -11.05 -7.99 -15.13
CA ASN A 141 -11.22 -8.82 -13.94
C ASN A 141 -9.86 -9.35 -13.45
N TYR A 142 -9.59 -9.23 -12.14
CA TYR A 142 -8.34 -9.62 -11.51
C TYR A 142 -7.89 -11.06 -11.82
N GLN A 143 -8.82 -11.97 -12.06
CA GLN A 143 -8.53 -13.38 -12.38
C GLN A 143 -7.77 -13.55 -13.70
N HIS A 144 -7.83 -12.55 -14.59
CA HIS A 144 -7.24 -12.61 -15.92
C HIS A 144 -6.08 -11.61 -16.12
N VAL A 145 -5.58 -10.98 -15.04
CA VAL A 145 -4.48 -10.00 -15.12
C VAL A 145 -3.20 -10.60 -14.58
N MET A 146 -2.11 -10.43 -15.35
CA MET A 146 -0.77 -10.72 -14.87
C MET A 146 -0.13 -9.46 -14.32
N CYS A 147 0.09 -9.42 -13.00
CA CYS A 147 0.70 -8.26 -12.34
C CYS A 147 2.23 -8.20 -12.50
N GLU A 148 2.87 -9.33 -12.80
CA GLU A 148 4.33 -9.47 -12.84
C GLU A 148 4.97 -8.94 -11.54
N ASN A 149 5.76 -7.86 -11.63
CA ASN A 149 6.44 -7.23 -10.50
C ASN A 149 5.62 -6.12 -9.83
N ARG A 150 4.41 -5.81 -10.33
CA ARG A 150 3.55 -4.78 -9.75
C ARG A 150 2.86 -5.36 -8.50
N PRO A 151 2.90 -4.68 -7.34
CA PRO A 151 2.16 -5.10 -6.16
C PRO A 151 0.66 -5.24 -6.47
N GLU A 152 0.06 -6.39 -6.16
CA GLU A 152 -1.36 -6.64 -6.40
C GLU A 152 -2.18 -6.31 -5.16
N PRO A 153 -3.00 -5.24 -5.17
CA PRO A 153 -3.91 -4.94 -4.07
C PRO A 153 -5.10 -5.90 -4.11
N LYS A 154 -5.35 -6.63 -3.02
CA LYS A 154 -6.45 -7.60 -2.88
C LYS A 154 -7.57 -7.09 -2.00
N ASP A 155 -7.26 -6.24 -1.03
CA ASP A 155 -8.26 -5.70 -0.11
C ASP A 155 -8.97 -4.47 -0.71
N PRO A 156 -10.29 -4.30 -0.51
CA PRO A 156 -10.98 -3.09 -0.92
C PRO A 156 -10.31 -1.80 -0.44
N CYS A 157 -9.74 -1.79 0.77
CA CYS A 157 -9.12 -0.63 1.37
C CYS A 157 -7.66 -0.41 0.95
N GLU A 158 -7.08 -1.29 0.13
CA GLU A 158 -5.81 -1.00 -0.55
C GLU A 158 -6.01 -0.11 -1.79
N TYR A 159 -7.25 0.09 -2.24
CA TYR A 159 -7.60 1.01 -3.32
C TYR A 159 -7.82 2.41 -2.75
N GLU A 160 -7.08 3.40 -3.24
CA GLU A 160 -7.18 4.79 -2.78
C GLU A 160 -8.55 5.39 -3.08
N ALA A 161 -9.19 4.96 -4.18
CA ALA A 161 -10.55 5.35 -4.53
C ALA A 161 -11.58 4.99 -3.44
N ASN A 162 -11.33 3.95 -2.64
CA ASN A 162 -12.21 3.54 -1.55
C ASN A 162 -11.91 4.26 -0.23
N GLN A 163 -10.81 5.00 -0.13
CA GLN A 163 -10.44 5.75 1.06
C GLN A 163 -11.29 7.02 1.22
N CYS A 164 -11.48 7.44 2.47
CA CYS A 164 -12.18 8.68 2.76
C CYS A 164 -11.32 9.89 2.38
N LYS A 165 -11.91 10.84 1.65
CA LYS A 165 -11.25 12.11 1.27
C LYS A 165 -11.58 13.27 2.21
N ASN A 166 -12.54 13.09 3.11
CA ASN A 166 -12.99 14.09 4.08
C ASN A 166 -13.40 13.41 5.40
N ALA A 167 -13.60 14.22 6.44
CA ALA A 167 -13.94 13.75 7.79
C ALA A 167 -15.41 13.27 7.93
N MET A 168 -16.31 13.67 7.02
CA MET A 168 -17.73 13.26 7.03
C MET A 168 -17.97 12.00 6.18
N CYS A 169 -17.04 11.05 6.24
CA CYS A 169 -17.07 9.81 5.49
C CYS A 169 -16.97 8.60 6.43
N ILE A 170 -17.74 7.55 6.15
CA ILE A 170 -17.65 6.28 6.88
C ILE A 170 -16.32 5.61 6.50
N PRO A 171 -15.44 5.24 7.45
CA PRO A 171 -14.16 4.60 7.17
C PRO A 171 -14.27 3.39 6.24
N CYS A 172 -13.26 3.17 5.39
CA CYS A 172 -13.28 2.14 4.36
C CYS A 172 -13.57 0.74 4.91
N ASN A 173 -12.87 0.33 5.96
CA ASN A 173 -12.98 -0.99 6.58
C ASN A 173 -14.37 -1.28 7.19
N VAL A 174 -15.17 -0.24 7.44
CA VAL A 174 -16.55 -0.37 7.92
C VAL A 174 -17.52 -0.57 6.74
N ARG A 175 -17.24 0.09 5.60
CA ARG A 175 -18.04 -0.02 4.37
C ARG A 175 -17.71 -1.27 3.56
N TYR A 176 -16.45 -1.68 3.56
CA TYR A 176 -15.92 -2.79 2.78
C TYR A 176 -15.14 -3.72 3.71
N PRO A 177 -15.69 -4.89 4.07
CA PRO A 177 -14.98 -5.85 4.88
C PRO A 177 -13.91 -6.56 4.05
N SER A 178 -12.86 -7.00 4.74
CA SER A 178 -11.73 -7.71 4.15
C SER A 178 -12.05 -9.19 3.95
N CYS A 179 -11.58 -9.75 2.83
CA CYS A 179 -11.50 -11.19 2.61
C CYS A 179 -10.07 -11.74 2.76
N ASN A 180 -9.14 -10.94 3.28
CA ASN A 180 -7.79 -11.40 3.53
C ASN A 180 -7.80 -12.55 4.54
N ASN A 181 -7.12 -13.64 4.19
CA ASN A 181 -7.07 -14.88 4.98
C ASN A 181 -8.43 -15.57 5.21
N LEU A 182 -9.47 -15.18 4.49
CA LEU A 182 -10.75 -15.90 4.47
C LEU A 182 -10.79 -16.84 3.27
N PRO A 183 -11.39 -18.04 3.42
CA PRO A 183 -11.54 -18.96 2.30
C PRO A 183 -12.64 -18.49 1.34
N ASP A 184 -12.63 -19.05 0.15
CA ASP A 184 -13.64 -18.76 -0.86
C ASP A 184 -15.06 -19.13 -0.42
N GLY A 185 -16.05 -18.38 -0.91
CA GLY A 185 -17.46 -18.53 -0.57
C GLY A 185 -17.95 -17.54 0.48
N LYS A 186 -19.06 -17.87 1.14
CA LYS A 186 -19.70 -16.97 2.12
C LYS A 186 -18.86 -16.88 3.39
N ASN A 187 -18.67 -15.67 3.89
CA ASN A 187 -17.94 -15.38 5.11
C ASN A 187 -18.64 -14.29 5.91
N PRO A 188 -18.40 -14.23 7.23
CA PRO A 188 -18.98 -13.19 8.06
C PRO A 188 -18.46 -11.81 7.66
N TRP A 189 -19.32 -10.82 7.73
CA TRP A 189 -18.91 -9.42 7.65
C TRP A 189 -18.26 -9.04 8.99
N ILE A 190 -16.94 -8.82 9.00
CA ILE A 190 -16.19 -8.49 10.22
C ILE A 190 -16.75 -7.20 10.84
N GLY A 191 -17.12 -7.25 12.12
CA GLY A 191 -17.79 -6.15 12.84
C GLY A 191 -19.32 -6.08 12.66
N LYS A 192 -19.91 -7.01 11.91
CA LYS A 192 -21.36 -7.22 11.75
C LYS A 192 -21.72 -8.70 11.93
N GLU A 193 -20.95 -9.43 12.73
CA GLU A 193 -21.22 -10.83 13.04
C GLU A 193 -22.61 -10.99 13.67
N TRP A 194 -23.27 -12.13 13.43
CA TRP A 194 -24.62 -12.42 13.92
C TRP A 194 -25.71 -11.44 13.45
N SER A 195 -25.47 -10.77 12.32
CA SER A 195 -26.47 -10.00 11.58
C SER A 195 -26.79 -10.69 10.25
N PRO A 196 -27.76 -10.24 9.45
CA PRO A 196 -27.98 -10.79 8.11
C PRO A 196 -26.83 -10.55 7.15
N PHE A 197 -25.93 -9.62 7.45
CA PHE A 197 -24.90 -9.17 6.53
C PHE A 197 -23.78 -10.22 6.42
N TYR A 198 -23.41 -10.55 5.19
CA TYR A 198 -22.30 -11.44 4.89
C TYR A 198 -21.59 -10.98 3.62
N VAL A 199 -20.42 -11.56 3.37
CA VAL A 199 -19.67 -11.33 2.14
C VAL A 199 -19.35 -12.62 1.42
N VAL A 200 -19.14 -12.52 0.11
CA VAL A 200 -18.58 -13.61 -0.68
C VAL A 200 -17.13 -13.27 -0.99
N CYS A 201 -16.25 -14.18 -0.62
CA CYS A 201 -14.83 -14.10 -0.91
C CYS A 201 -14.49 -14.98 -2.11
N HIS A 202 -13.57 -14.50 -2.95
CA HIS A 202 -12.92 -15.32 -3.97
C HIS A 202 -11.47 -14.87 -4.15
N GLN A 203 -10.52 -15.79 -4.04
CA GLN A 203 -9.07 -15.50 -4.13
C GLN A 203 -8.63 -14.35 -3.22
N SER A 204 -9.12 -14.36 -1.97
CA SER A 204 -8.88 -13.34 -0.94
C SER A 204 -9.48 -11.94 -1.23
N ARG A 205 -10.36 -11.82 -2.23
CA ARG A 205 -11.09 -10.58 -2.55
C ARG A 205 -12.56 -10.68 -2.16
N THR A 206 -13.10 -9.60 -1.63
CA THR A 206 -14.54 -9.40 -1.44
C THR A 206 -15.19 -9.19 -2.81
N THR A 207 -15.94 -10.17 -3.33
CA THR A 207 -16.60 -10.10 -4.64
C THR A 207 -18.06 -9.70 -4.54
N LEU A 208 -18.69 -9.93 -3.39
CA LEU A 208 -20.07 -9.55 -3.12
C LEU A 208 -20.26 -9.18 -1.66
N GLN A 209 -21.06 -8.13 -1.44
CA GLN A 209 -21.65 -7.78 -0.15
C GLN A 209 -23.15 -8.08 -0.22
N ALA A 210 -23.67 -8.84 0.72
CA ALA A 210 -25.05 -9.31 0.68
C ALA A 210 -25.69 -9.38 2.07
N GLN A 211 -27.00 -9.56 2.07
CA GLN A 211 -27.80 -9.83 3.26
C GLN A 211 -28.51 -11.17 3.10
N CYS A 212 -28.73 -11.87 4.20
CA CYS A 212 -29.58 -13.04 4.21
C CYS A 212 -31.00 -12.69 3.74
N PRO A 213 -31.70 -13.62 3.06
CA PRO A 213 -33.04 -13.37 2.57
C PRO A 213 -33.98 -12.92 3.70
N HIS A 214 -34.74 -11.86 3.46
CA HIS A 214 -35.81 -11.45 4.34
C HIS A 214 -37.09 -12.19 3.96
N ARG A 215 -37.79 -12.78 4.93
CA ARG A 215 -39.11 -13.39 4.73
C ARG A 215 -40.12 -12.73 5.67
N ASP A 216 -41.39 -12.70 5.28
CA ASP A 216 -42.45 -12.06 6.08
C ASP A 216 -42.64 -12.72 7.46
N THR A 217 -42.28 -14.00 7.59
CA THR A 217 -42.50 -14.80 8.80
C THR A 217 -41.22 -15.15 9.56
N SER A 218 -40.03 -14.90 9.00
CA SER A 218 -38.75 -15.15 9.67
C SER A 218 -37.68 -14.15 9.25
N TYR A 219 -36.87 -13.74 10.22
CA TYR A 219 -35.65 -13.00 9.97
C TYR A 219 -34.47 -13.98 9.98
N GLN A 220 -33.63 -13.92 8.96
CA GLN A 220 -32.43 -14.74 8.88
C GLN A 220 -31.19 -13.94 9.26
N ILE A 221 -30.36 -14.54 10.11
CA ILE A 221 -29.02 -14.04 10.43
C ILE A 221 -27.97 -14.91 9.77
N PHE A 222 -26.82 -14.34 9.46
CA PHE A 222 -25.69 -15.08 8.97
C PHE A 222 -24.90 -15.66 10.16
N ASN A 223 -24.82 -16.99 10.23
CA ASN A 223 -24.04 -17.67 11.24
C ASN A 223 -22.56 -17.71 10.81
N PRO A 224 -21.63 -17.07 11.55
CA PRO A 224 -20.23 -16.97 11.17
C PRO A 224 -19.50 -18.32 11.15
N TYR A 225 -19.98 -19.31 11.91
CA TYR A 225 -19.34 -20.62 12.03
C TYR A 225 -19.79 -21.59 10.95
N SER A 226 -21.10 -21.71 10.72
CA SER A 226 -21.62 -22.56 9.63
C SER A 226 -21.53 -21.89 8.26
N ARG A 227 -21.33 -20.56 8.21
CA ARG A 227 -21.29 -19.74 6.99
C ARG A 227 -22.57 -19.79 6.17
N GLU A 228 -23.68 -19.88 6.87
CA GLU A 228 -25.02 -20.02 6.31
C GLU A 228 -25.99 -19.03 6.94
N CYS A 229 -27.03 -18.70 6.17
CA CYS A 229 -28.16 -17.96 6.69
C CYS A 229 -29.05 -18.91 7.48
N VAL A 230 -29.31 -18.60 8.74
CA VAL A 230 -30.13 -19.39 9.65
C VAL A 230 -31.29 -18.54 10.16
N ASP A 231 -32.45 -19.15 10.38
CA ASP A 231 -33.59 -18.45 10.96
C ASP A 231 -33.28 -18.06 12.41
N PHE A 232 -33.49 -16.79 12.74
CA PHE A 232 -33.45 -16.30 14.11
C PHE A 232 -34.85 -16.35 14.70
N TYR A 233 -35.15 -17.42 15.43
CA TYR A 233 -36.38 -17.49 16.21
C TYR A 233 -36.23 -16.60 17.45
N LEU A 234 -36.97 -15.49 17.49
CA LEU A 234 -37.20 -14.77 18.72
C LEU A 234 -37.88 -15.73 19.69
N ASN A 235 -37.14 -16.23 20.67
CA ASN A 235 -37.73 -16.99 21.77
C ASN A 235 -38.71 -16.07 22.51
N ASN A 236 -39.98 -16.09 22.12
CA ASN A 236 -41.07 -15.68 22.98
C ASN A 236 -41.24 -16.76 24.06
N ARG A 237 -40.30 -16.84 25.00
CA ARG A 237 -40.59 -17.41 26.31
C ARG A 237 -41.16 -16.31 27.19
N ALA A 238 -42.40 -15.94 26.90
CA ALA A 238 -43.32 -15.48 27.92
C ALA A 238 -44.16 -16.70 28.29
N ASN A 239 -43.67 -17.47 29.26
CA ASN A 239 -44.50 -18.34 30.09
C ASN A 239 -44.69 -17.63 31.42
#